data_AF-A0A146FGT0-F1
#
_entry.id   AF-A0A146FGT0-F1
#
_cell.length_a   1.000
_cell.length_b   1.000
_cell.length_c   1.000
_cell.angle_alpha   90.00
_cell.angle_beta   90.00
_cell.angle_gamma   90.00
#
_symmetry.space_group_name_H-M   'P 1'
#
loop_
_entity.id
_entity.type
_entity.pdbx_description
1 polymer ?
#
loop_
_entity_poly.entity_id
_entity_poly.type
_entity_poly.pdbx_seq_one_letter_code
_entity_poly.pdbx_strand_id
1 'polypeptide(L)'
;MDRIQQLKRGILTFGFRCAPVSYGIICHKVYNRDIHVGERVQMDVRDKRLYALDQIDWLVVKGRPIPPTGVTKEFHLRTDVGLEAGIHNVEIVMSTELPARLPRSLCHEGWQTVCNLDIATDNVDKKLKNRHWYSSKPAFWRTSFEVRVVVGPADLTFQLWSRGERIRSKHEPISVHWMPAEK
;
A
#
# COMPACT_ATOMS: atom_id res chain seq x y z
N MET A 1 21.17 19.20 -33.13
CA MET A 1 22.01 18.67 -32.03
C MET A 1 21.26 18.93 -30.73
N ASP A 2 20.22 18.13 -30.44
CA ASP A 2 19.18 18.55 -29.46
C ASP A 2 18.88 17.51 -28.39
N ARG A 3 19.79 16.55 -28.16
CA ARG A 3 19.62 15.53 -27.10
C ARG A 3 20.37 15.84 -25.80
N ILE A 4 21.29 16.82 -25.81
CA ILE A 4 22.24 17.03 -24.70
C ILE A 4 21.85 18.21 -23.79
N GLN A 5 20.97 19.12 -24.24
CA GLN A 5 20.66 20.34 -23.48
C GLN A 5 19.57 20.18 -22.41
N GLN A 6 18.79 19.09 -22.40
CA GLN A 6 17.75 18.89 -21.39
C GLN A 6 18.28 18.36 -20.04
N LEU A 7 19.53 17.89 -19.97
CA LEU A 7 20.14 17.38 -18.73
C LEU A 7 20.67 18.49 -17.79
N LYS A 8 20.68 19.76 -18.21
CA LYS A 8 21.30 20.87 -17.46
C LYS A 8 20.35 21.75 -16.64
N ARG A 9 19.05 21.43 -16.61
CA ARG A 9 18.09 22.05 -15.69
C ARG A 9 17.42 20.90 -14.96
N GLY A 10 17.61 20.78 -13.65
CA GLY A 10 17.02 19.74 -12.79
C GLY A 10 15.50 19.81 -12.66
N ILE A 11 14.80 20.11 -13.76
CA ILE A 11 13.37 20.02 -13.91
C ILE A 11 13.12 18.62 -14.46
N LEU A 12 12.77 17.70 -13.57
CA LEU A 12 12.23 16.40 -13.91
C LEU A 12 10.92 16.65 -14.69
N THR A 13 10.99 16.80 -16.01
CA THR A 13 9.82 16.80 -16.90
C THR A 13 9.31 15.38 -17.08
N PHE A 14 9.14 14.64 -15.99
CA PHE A 14 8.34 13.44 -16.04
C PHE A 14 6.90 13.91 -16.11
N GLY A 15 6.26 13.76 -17.27
CA GLY A 15 4.82 13.89 -17.38
C GLY A 15 4.13 12.76 -16.63
N PHE A 16 2.80 12.83 -16.53
CA PHE A 16 2.00 11.72 -16.02
C PHE A 16 2.29 10.44 -16.82
N ARG A 17 2.33 9.30 -16.12
CA ARG A 17 2.58 7.98 -16.73
C ARG A 17 1.46 7.02 -16.40
N CYS A 18 1.15 6.12 -17.31
CA CYS A 18 0.14 5.08 -17.07
C CYS A 18 0.85 3.73 -16.88
N ALA A 19 0.57 3.05 -15.77
CA ALA A 19 1.10 1.71 -15.54
C ALA A 19 0.38 0.68 -16.42
N PRO A 20 1.09 -0.32 -16.96
CA PRO A 20 0.51 -1.37 -17.82
C PRO A 20 -0.35 -2.38 -17.04
N VAL A 21 -0.17 -2.46 -15.73
CA VAL A 21 -0.90 -3.32 -14.78
C VAL A 21 -1.28 -2.52 -13.54
N SER A 22 -2.25 -3.02 -12.79
CA SER A 22 -2.63 -2.44 -11.50
C SER A 22 -1.76 -3.04 -10.39
N TYR A 23 -1.42 -2.24 -9.39
CA TYR A 23 -0.71 -2.69 -8.21
C TYR A 23 -1.47 -2.32 -6.95
N GLY A 24 -1.57 -3.28 -6.03
CA GLY A 24 -2.33 -3.15 -4.80
C GLY A 24 -1.57 -3.73 -3.62
N ILE A 25 -2.06 -3.41 -2.45
CA ILE A 25 -1.53 -3.91 -1.18
C ILE A 25 -2.62 -4.66 -0.43
N ILE A 26 -2.25 -5.79 0.17
CA ILE A 26 -3.19 -6.60 0.95
C ILE A 26 -3.39 -5.94 2.32
N CYS A 27 -4.64 -5.74 2.72
CA CYS A 27 -5.00 -5.18 4.02
C CYS A 27 -6.38 -5.63 4.49
N HIS A 28 -6.70 -5.36 5.75
CA HIS A 28 -8.05 -5.52 6.28
C HIS A 28 -8.76 -4.17 6.26
N LYS A 29 -10.00 -4.13 5.77
CA LYS A 29 -10.80 -2.91 5.68
C LYS A 29 -12.00 -2.98 6.62
N VAL A 30 -12.41 -1.85 7.18
CA VAL A 30 -13.66 -1.80 7.97
C VAL A 30 -14.80 -2.28 7.06
N TYR A 31 -15.62 -3.18 7.56
CA TYR A 31 -16.73 -3.74 6.81
C TYR A 31 -17.70 -2.63 6.38
N ASN A 32 -18.12 -2.70 5.11
CA ASN A 32 -19.09 -1.81 4.51
C ASN A 32 -20.01 -2.71 3.68
N ARG A 33 -21.30 -2.65 3.98
CA ARG A 33 -22.32 -3.50 3.37
C ARG A 33 -22.45 -3.28 1.86
N ASP A 34 -22.16 -2.10 1.35
CA ASP A 34 -22.35 -1.80 -0.08
C ASP A 34 -21.30 -2.48 -0.96
N ILE A 35 -20.13 -2.80 -0.40
CA ILE A 35 -18.96 -3.24 -1.17
C ILE A 35 -18.34 -4.56 -0.72
N HIS A 36 -18.60 -5.00 0.52
CA HIS A 36 -17.99 -6.20 1.12
C HIS A 36 -18.98 -7.37 1.31
N VAL A 37 -20.16 -7.35 0.68
CA VAL A 37 -21.08 -8.48 0.72
C VAL A 37 -20.44 -9.71 0.08
N GLY A 38 -20.50 -10.84 0.79
CA GLY A 38 -19.89 -12.10 0.35
C GLY A 38 -18.41 -12.24 0.69
N GLU A 39 -17.77 -11.20 1.23
CA GLU A 39 -16.37 -11.24 1.65
C GLU A 39 -16.20 -11.95 3.00
N ARG A 40 -14.99 -12.46 3.26
CA ARG A 40 -14.62 -12.98 4.57
C ARG A 40 -14.57 -11.84 5.57
N VAL A 41 -15.29 -11.96 6.68
CA VAL A 41 -15.37 -10.93 7.71
C VAL A 41 -15.05 -11.46 9.09
N GLN A 42 -14.43 -10.64 9.92
CA GLN A 42 -14.13 -10.95 11.31
C GLN A 42 -14.28 -9.71 12.18
N MET A 43 -14.87 -9.89 13.36
CA MET A 43 -14.95 -8.83 14.36
C MET A 43 -13.61 -8.72 15.08
N ASP A 44 -13.03 -7.52 15.10
CA ASP A 44 -11.80 -7.24 15.85
C ASP A 44 -12.15 -7.03 17.33
N VAL A 45 -11.58 -7.87 18.21
CA VAL A 45 -11.86 -7.82 19.66
C VAL A 45 -11.39 -6.53 20.32
N ARG A 46 -10.44 -5.81 19.72
CA ARG A 46 -9.83 -4.59 20.27
C ARG A 46 -10.69 -3.35 20.09
N ASP A 47 -11.46 -3.27 19.00
CA ASP A 47 -12.33 -2.13 18.73
C ASP A 47 -13.81 -2.49 18.57
N LYS A 48 -14.16 -3.79 18.54
CA LYS A 48 -15.49 -4.36 18.30
C LYS A 48 -16.09 -3.97 16.95
N ARG A 49 -15.26 -3.63 15.96
CA ARG A 49 -15.72 -3.36 14.59
C ARG A 49 -15.57 -4.62 13.73
N LEU A 50 -16.47 -4.76 12.76
CA LEU A 50 -16.40 -5.80 11.76
C LEU A 50 -15.42 -5.37 10.65
N TYR A 51 -14.51 -6.25 10.27
CA TYR A 51 -13.53 -6.03 9.21
C TYR A 51 -13.73 -7.05 8.10
N ALA A 52 -13.65 -6.61 6.85
CA ALA A 52 -13.44 -7.47 5.70
C ALA A 52 -11.95 -7.80 5.60
N LEU A 53 -11.63 -9.10 5.60
CA LEU A 53 -10.28 -9.63 5.62
C LEU A 53 -9.71 -9.76 4.21
N ASP A 54 -8.37 -9.80 4.11
CA ASP A 54 -7.65 -10.10 2.87
C ASP A 54 -8.10 -9.27 1.65
N GLN A 55 -8.43 -8.00 1.89
CA GLN A 55 -8.87 -7.07 0.86
C GLN A 55 -7.65 -6.48 0.14
N ILE A 56 -7.82 -6.16 -1.14
CA ILE A 56 -6.81 -5.49 -1.93
C ILE A 56 -7.12 -3.99 -1.97
N ASP A 57 -6.15 -3.18 -1.62
CA ASP A 57 -6.21 -1.73 -1.80
C ASP A 57 -5.32 -1.32 -2.97
N TRP A 58 -5.95 -1.01 -4.11
CA TRP A 58 -5.25 -0.65 -5.34
C TRP A 58 -4.62 0.74 -5.21
N LEU A 59 -3.30 0.78 -5.20
CA LEU A 59 -2.48 2.00 -5.13
C LEU A 59 -2.27 2.61 -6.53
N VAL A 60 -2.07 1.73 -7.51
CA VAL A 60 -1.92 2.07 -8.92
C VAL A 60 -2.93 1.28 -9.71
N VAL A 61 -3.63 1.96 -10.62
CA VAL A 61 -4.64 1.35 -11.47
C VAL A 61 -4.19 1.44 -12.92
N LYS A 62 -4.22 0.30 -13.62
CA LYS A 62 -3.87 0.18 -15.03
C LYS A 62 -4.55 1.26 -15.87
N GLY A 63 -3.76 1.90 -16.74
CA GLY A 63 -4.26 2.93 -17.67
C GLY A 63 -4.65 4.26 -17.02
N ARG A 64 -4.61 4.40 -15.69
CA ARG A 64 -4.83 5.68 -15.03
C ARG A 64 -3.52 6.46 -14.91
N PRO A 65 -3.56 7.80 -15.07
CA PRO A 65 -2.37 8.64 -14.97
C PRO A 65 -1.85 8.67 -13.54
N ILE A 66 -0.56 8.37 -13.38
CA ILE A 66 0.18 8.45 -12.13
C ILE A 66 0.96 9.77 -12.13
N PRO A 67 0.81 10.59 -11.07
CA PRO A 67 1.62 11.81 -10.92
C PRO A 67 3.11 11.49 -10.89
N PRO A 68 3.98 12.42 -11.35
CA PRO A 68 5.43 12.26 -11.27
C PRO A 68 5.94 12.17 -9.83
N THR A 69 5.20 12.77 -8.88
CA THR A 69 5.44 12.67 -7.44
C THR A 69 5.11 11.29 -6.87
N GLY A 70 4.52 10.40 -7.67
CA GLY A 70 4.07 9.09 -7.24
C GLY A 70 2.73 9.10 -6.51
N VAL A 71 2.45 8.00 -5.81
CA VAL A 71 1.24 7.83 -4.98
C VAL A 71 1.67 7.54 -3.56
N THR A 72 1.09 8.22 -2.58
CA THR A 72 1.35 7.95 -1.15
C THR A 72 0.02 7.62 -0.47
N LYS A 73 0.00 6.55 0.32
CA LYS A 73 -1.17 6.15 1.10
C LYS A 73 -0.77 5.64 2.48
N GLU A 74 -1.50 6.10 3.49
CA GLU A 74 -1.28 5.71 4.89
C GLU A 74 -2.03 4.41 5.21
N PHE A 75 -1.37 3.56 6.01
CA PHE A 75 -1.88 2.30 6.51
C PHE A 75 -1.62 2.17 8.01
N HIS A 76 -2.40 1.29 8.64
CA HIS A 76 -2.30 1.04 10.07
C HIS A 76 -2.20 -0.45 10.34
N LEU A 77 -1.12 -0.84 11.01
CA LEU A 77 -0.97 -2.16 11.60
C LEU A 77 -1.44 -2.12 13.06
N ARG A 78 -2.11 -3.18 13.50
CA ARG A 78 -2.61 -3.31 14.86
C ARG A 78 -2.03 -4.56 15.50
N THR A 79 -1.36 -4.37 16.63
CA THR A 79 -0.66 -5.43 17.34
C THR A 79 -1.07 -5.44 18.79
N ASP A 80 -1.21 -6.63 19.38
CA ASP A 80 -1.58 -6.77 20.78
C ASP A 80 -0.40 -6.37 21.68
N VAL A 81 -0.70 -5.99 22.91
CA VAL A 81 0.34 -5.63 23.90
C VAL A 81 1.14 -6.89 24.25
N GLY A 82 2.48 -6.82 24.18
CA GLY A 82 3.39 -7.93 24.37
C GLY A 82 3.88 -8.57 23.06
N LEU A 83 3.27 -8.22 21.93
CA LEU A 83 3.66 -8.70 20.60
C LEU A 83 4.21 -7.57 19.70
N GLU A 84 4.56 -6.43 20.29
CA GLU A 84 4.95 -5.23 19.54
C GLU A 84 6.27 -5.34 18.77
N ALA A 85 7.11 -6.33 19.09
CA ALA A 85 8.42 -6.56 18.50
C ALA A 85 8.32 -7.65 17.44
N GLY A 86 8.63 -7.30 16.18
CA GLY A 86 8.65 -8.27 15.09
C GLY A 86 8.75 -7.62 13.72
N ILE A 87 8.83 -8.48 12.71
CA ILE A 87 8.72 -8.10 11.30
C ILE A 87 7.32 -8.49 10.85
N HIS A 88 6.55 -7.52 10.37
CA HIS A 88 5.27 -7.77 9.73
C HIS A 88 5.44 -7.71 8.23
N ASN A 89 5.07 -8.81 7.56
CA ASN A 89 5.08 -8.90 6.11
C ASN A 89 3.81 -8.23 5.56
N VAL A 90 3.97 -7.37 4.56
CA VAL A 90 2.86 -6.83 3.79
C VAL A 90 3.09 -7.14 2.32
N GLU A 91 2.14 -7.82 1.70
CA GLU A 91 2.27 -8.26 0.31
C GLU A 91 1.75 -7.19 -0.65
N ILE A 92 2.55 -6.95 -1.68
CA ILE A 92 2.15 -6.19 -2.86
C ILE A 92 1.72 -7.19 -3.94
N VAL A 93 0.54 -6.95 -4.49
CA VAL A 93 -0.06 -7.75 -5.55
C VAL A 93 -0.19 -6.92 -6.81
N MET A 94 -0.29 -7.60 -7.95
CA MET A 94 -0.62 -7.01 -9.23
C MET A 94 -1.83 -7.69 -9.87
N SER A 95 -2.46 -6.98 -10.80
CA SER A 95 -3.49 -7.52 -11.67
C SER A 95 -3.38 -6.93 -13.08
N THR A 96 -3.50 -7.80 -14.08
CA THR A 96 -3.54 -7.43 -15.50
C THR A 96 -4.95 -7.06 -15.98
N GLU A 97 -5.96 -7.29 -15.14
CA GLU A 97 -7.38 -7.03 -15.42
C GLU A 97 -7.66 -5.54 -15.67
N LEU A 98 -8.78 -5.29 -16.35
CA LEU A 98 -9.28 -3.94 -16.55
C LEU A 98 -9.74 -3.33 -15.21
N PRO A 99 -9.68 -1.99 -15.04
CA PRO A 99 -10.07 -1.32 -13.81
C PRO A 99 -11.46 -1.69 -13.27
N ALA A 100 -12.42 -1.98 -14.16
CA ALA A 100 -13.79 -2.38 -13.80
C ALA A 100 -13.90 -3.81 -13.26
N ARG A 101 -12.87 -4.64 -13.47
CA ARG A 101 -12.82 -6.07 -13.11
C ARG A 101 -11.75 -6.40 -12.09
N LEU A 102 -11.11 -5.38 -11.49
CA LEU A 102 -10.08 -5.62 -10.49
C LEU A 102 -10.64 -6.39 -9.29
N PRO A 103 -9.97 -7.47 -8.85
CA PRO A 103 -10.42 -8.21 -7.68
C PRO A 103 -10.35 -7.32 -6.43
N ARG A 104 -11.34 -7.49 -5.56
CA ARG A 104 -11.45 -6.70 -4.33
C ARG A 104 -10.72 -7.35 -3.16
N SER A 105 -10.53 -8.66 -3.21
CA SER A 105 -9.93 -9.47 -2.17
C SER A 105 -9.25 -10.70 -2.76
N LEU A 106 -8.49 -11.40 -1.92
CA LEU A 106 -7.82 -12.63 -2.31
C LEU A 106 -8.76 -13.81 -2.57
N CYS A 107 -10.05 -13.68 -2.22
CA CYS A 107 -11.04 -14.72 -2.51
C CYS A 107 -11.43 -14.76 -3.99
N HIS A 108 -11.12 -13.70 -4.75
CA HIS A 108 -11.37 -13.62 -6.18
C HIS A 108 -10.10 -13.93 -6.96
N GLU A 109 -10.25 -14.38 -8.21
CA GLU A 109 -9.13 -14.60 -9.11
C GLU A 109 -8.65 -13.29 -9.77
N GLY A 110 -7.57 -13.37 -10.55
CA GLY A 110 -7.07 -12.24 -11.33
C GLY A 110 -6.06 -11.35 -10.61
N TRP A 111 -5.43 -11.85 -9.54
CA TRP A 111 -4.31 -11.20 -8.86
C TRP A 111 -3.10 -12.13 -8.78
N GLN A 112 -1.91 -11.54 -8.63
CA GLN A 112 -0.64 -12.26 -8.47
C GLN A 112 0.24 -11.51 -7.47
N THR A 113 0.95 -12.22 -6.59
CA THR A 113 1.93 -11.59 -5.68
C THR A 113 3.14 -11.10 -6.46
N VAL A 114 3.58 -9.87 -6.17
CA VAL A 114 4.75 -9.24 -6.78
C VAL A 114 5.94 -9.28 -5.84
N CYS A 115 5.74 -8.77 -4.62
CA CYS A 115 6.80 -8.71 -3.61
C CYS A 115 6.21 -8.56 -2.21
N ASN A 116 7.06 -8.80 -1.21
CA ASN A 116 6.73 -8.62 0.20
C ASN A 116 7.52 -7.44 0.75
N LEU A 117 6.86 -6.63 1.57
CA LEU A 117 7.43 -5.50 2.27
C LEU A 117 7.51 -5.84 3.76
N ASP A 118 8.73 -5.87 4.27
CA ASP A 118 9.00 -6.11 5.69
C ASP A 118 8.86 -4.82 6.48
N ILE A 119 7.89 -4.77 7.39
CA ILE A 119 7.74 -3.70 8.37
C ILE A 119 8.38 -4.16 9.68
N ALA A 120 9.61 -3.72 9.92
CA ALA A 120 10.23 -3.83 11.23
C ALA A 120 9.48 -2.88 12.18
N THR A 121 8.79 -3.39 13.20
CA THR A 121 7.96 -2.56 14.07
C THR A 121 8.77 -1.78 15.09
N ASP A 122 10.05 -2.06 15.30
CA ASP A 122 10.91 -1.42 16.29
C ASP A 122 11.01 0.12 16.14
N ASN A 123 11.15 0.60 14.91
CA ASN A 123 11.40 2.02 14.60
C ASN A 123 10.22 2.76 13.94
N VAL A 124 8.99 2.25 14.09
CA VAL A 124 7.79 2.80 13.43
C VAL A 124 6.94 3.58 14.44
N ASP A 125 6.17 4.56 13.96
CA ASP A 125 5.27 5.32 14.83
C ASP A 125 4.21 4.43 15.47
N LYS A 126 4.32 4.23 16.78
CA LYS A 126 3.38 3.44 17.57
C LYS A 126 2.60 4.30 18.54
N LYS A 127 1.29 4.10 18.58
CA LYS A 127 0.40 4.70 19.56
C LYS A 127 -0.38 3.65 20.31
N LEU A 128 -0.23 3.64 21.65
CA LEU A 128 -1.03 2.78 22.52
C LEU A 128 -2.47 3.29 22.57
N LYS A 129 -3.42 2.39 22.30
CA LYS A 129 -4.86 2.65 22.35
C LYS A 129 -5.49 1.90 23.53
N ASN A 130 -6.62 2.42 24.00
CA ASN A 130 -7.37 1.88 25.15
C ASN A 130 -6.51 1.72 26.43
N ARG A 131 -5.54 2.61 26.66
CA ARG A 131 -4.59 2.51 27.79
C ARG A 131 -5.15 2.85 29.17
N HIS A 132 -6.34 3.44 29.22
CA HIS A 132 -6.89 3.99 30.47
C HIS A 132 -7.61 2.89 31.25
N TRP A 133 -7.55 2.95 32.59
CA TRP A 133 -8.16 1.94 33.47
C TRP A 133 -9.67 1.74 33.25
N TYR A 134 -10.37 2.80 32.82
CA TYR A 134 -11.80 2.78 32.48
C TYR A 134 -12.08 2.31 31.04
N SER A 135 -11.07 1.87 30.29
CA SER A 135 -11.26 1.36 28.94
C SER A 135 -11.81 -0.07 29.05
N SER A 136 -13.06 -0.27 28.60
CA SER A 136 -13.70 -1.59 28.57
C SER A 136 -13.16 -2.54 27.49
N LYS A 137 -12.27 -2.04 26.62
CA LYS A 137 -11.71 -2.78 25.49
C LYS A 137 -10.21 -3.04 25.72
N PRO A 138 -9.66 -4.16 25.21
CA PRO A 138 -8.24 -4.46 25.34
C PRO A 138 -7.36 -3.33 24.79
N ALA A 139 -6.24 -3.07 25.49
CA ALA A 139 -5.20 -2.19 24.99
C ALA A 139 -4.50 -2.82 23.78
N PHE A 140 -4.09 -1.99 22.83
CA PHE A 140 -3.37 -2.44 21.63
C PHE A 140 -2.47 -1.35 21.07
N TRP A 141 -1.42 -1.75 20.36
CA TRP A 141 -0.55 -0.87 19.62
C TRP A 141 -1.12 -0.62 18.22
N ARG A 142 -1.25 0.66 17.86
CA ARG A 142 -1.50 1.08 16.47
C ARG A 142 -0.20 1.62 15.90
N THR A 143 0.32 0.95 14.89
CA THR A 143 1.51 1.31 14.14
C THR A 143 1.09 1.98 12.83
N SER A 144 1.43 3.25 12.63
CA SER A 144 1.13 3.98 11.40
C SER A 144 2.33 4.00 10.45
N PHE A 145 2.09 3.71 9.18
CA PHE A 145 3.11 3.77 8.14
C PHE A 145 2.49 4.21 6.80
N GLU A 146 3.32 4.74 5.92
CA GLU A 146 2.96 5.15 4.58
C GLU A 146 3.60 4.20 3.56
N VAL A 147 2.84 3.86 2.54
CA VAL A 147 3.36 3.20 1.34
C VAL A 147 3.43 4.23 0.23
N ARG A 148 4.64 4.46 -0.27
CA ARG A 148 4.92 5.40 -1.35
C ARG A 148 5.30 4.63 -2.61
N VAL A 149 4.50 4.78 -3.64
CA VAL A 149 4.79 4.32 -4.99
C VAL A 149 5.68 5.35 -5.65
N VAL A 150 6.95 5.01 -5.84
CA VAL A 150 7.93 5.87 -6.50
C VAL A 150 8.04 5.47 -7.96
N VAL A 151 7.82 6.45 -8.84
CA VAL A 151 7.83 6.28 -10.29
C VAL A 151 9.21 6.65 -10.82
N GLY A 152 9.96 5.67 -11.27
CA GLY A 152 11.24 5.84 -11.95
C GLY A 152 11.12 5.87 -13.47
N PRO A 153 12.21 6.15 -14.20
CA PRO A 153 12.20 6.26 -15.66
C PRO A 153 11.75 4.99 -16.39
N ALA A 154 12.04 3.82 -15.84
CA ALA A 154 11.70 2.51 -16.43
C ALA A 154 11.25 1.48 -15.37
N ASP A 155 10.95 1.96 -14.17
CA ASP A 155 10.76 1.13 -12.99
C ASP A 155 9.78 1.78 -12.01
N LEU A 156 9.16 0.95 -11.18
CA LEU A 156 8.26 1.34 -10.11
C LEU A 156 8.74 0.67 -8.82
N THR A 157 8.86 1.43 -7.75
CA THR A 157 9.33 0.92 -6.44
C THR A 157 8.32 1.23 -5.35
N PHE A 158 8.14 0.31 -4.40
CA PHE A 158 7.27 0.49 -3.24
C PHE A 158 8.07 0.78 -1.98
N GLN A 159 8.03 2.02 -1.50
CA GLN A 159 8.77 2.40 -0.31
C GLN A 159 7.86 2.46 0.91
N LEU A 160 8.33 1.89 2.01
CA LEU A 160 7.70 2.06 3.32
C LEU A 160 8.30 3.27 4.03
N TRP A 161 7.44 4.10 4.59
CA TRP A 161 7.81 5.32 5.31
C TRP A 161 7.10 5.40 6.65
N SER A 162 7.75 5.98 7.65
CA SER A 162 7.19 6.25 8.97
C SER A 162 7.87 7.48 9.55
N ARG A 163 7.10 8.39 10.16
CA ARG A 163 7.61 9.66 10.73
C ARG A 163 8.49 10.48 9.78
N GLY A 164 8.23 10.38 8.47
CA GLY A 164 9.03 11.07 7.46
C GLY A 164 10.38 10.41 7.15
N GLU A 165 10.67 9.22 7.69
CA GLU A 165 11.85 8.43 7.39
C GLU A 165 11.49 7.17 6.60
N ARG A 166 12.38 6.77 5.69
CA ARG A 166 12.21 5.55 4.90
C ARG A 166 12.62 4.32 5.72
N ILE A 167 11.71 3.36 5.85
CA ILE A 167 11.99 2.05 6.42
C ILE A 167 12.75 1.24 5.37
N ARG A 168 13.86 0.62 5.77
CA ARG A 168 14.66 -0.23 4.88
C ARG A 168 13.91 -1.54 4.61
N SER A 169 13.38 -1.70 3.40
CA SER A 169 12.87 -2.98 2.91
C SER A 169 13.84 -3.56 1.87
N LYS A 170 14.00 -4.89 1.85
CA LYS A 170 14.92 -5.62 0.96
C LYS A 170 14.32 -5.98 -0.40
N HIS A 171 13.29 -5.26 -0.87
CA HIS A 171 12.68 -5.56 -2.17
C HIS A 171 13.40 -4.83 -3.32
N GLU A 172 13.51 -5.50 -4.46
CA GLU A 172 14.05 -4.91 -5.69
C GLU A 172 13.00 -4.07 -6.42
N PRO A 173 13.40 -3.01 -7.14
CA PRO A 173 12.50 -2.23 -8.01
C PRO A 173 11.84 -3.11 -9.07
N ILE A 174 10.57 -2.86 -9.37
CA ILE A 174 9.83 -3.58 -10.41
C ILE A 174 10.04 -2.86 -11.73
N SER A 175 10.59 -3.54 -12.75
CA SER A 175 10.71 -2.95 -14.09
C SER A 175 9.34 -2.76 -14.74
N VAL A 176 9.07 -1.56 -15.25
CA VAL A 176 7.76 -1.19 -15.82
C VAL A 176 7.94 -0.53 -17.19
N HIS A 177 7.23 -1.08 -18.17
CA HIS A 177 7.05 -0.45 -19.48
C HIS A 177 5.85 0.49 -19.43
N TRP A 178 6.13 1.80 -19.34
CA TRP A 178 5.11 2.83 -19.19
C TRP A 178 4.29 3.02 -20.46
N MET A 179 2.97 3.18 -20.29
CA MET A 179 2.09 3.64 -21.36
C MET A 179 2.04 5.17 -21.35
N PRO A 180 1.94 5.82 -22.53
CA PRO A 180 1.73 7.26 -22.59
C PRO A 180 0.40 7.62 -21.93
N ALA A 181 0.38 8.71 -21.16
CA ALA A 181 -0.88 9.28 -20.71
C ALA A 181 -1.57 9.95 -21.90
N GLU A 182 -2.78 9.51 -22.26
CA GLU A 182 -3.62 10.22 -23.23
C GLU A 182 -4.02 11.57 -22.63
N LYS A 183 -3.94 12.63 -23.45
CA LYS A 183 -4.22 14.02 -23.07
C LYS A 183 -5.70 14.31 -22.98
#